data_AF-A0A7W1DRC2-F1
#
_entry.id   AF-A0A7W1DRC2-F1
#
_cell.length_a   1.000
_cell.length_b   1.000
_cell.length_c   1.000
_cell.angle_alpha   90.00
_cell.angle_beta   90.00
_cell.angle_gamma   90.00
#
_symmetry.space_group_name_H-M   'P 1'
#
loop_
_entity.id
_entity.type
_entity.pdbx_description
1 polymer ?
#
loop_
_entity_poly.entity_id
_entity_poly.type
_entity_poly.pdbx_seq_one_letter_code
_entity_poly.pdbx_strand_id
1 'polypeptide(L)'
;MNPTDAARALGRRGGQARAARLSSHEKKEIASLGGRARSLSFHAERRIRENFRYLAAVDALRPKPGKVTPMPPSATLCYMRRWTASATVGVRELRQNLSIYLDRVKKGEALTVTEHGAAVAILRPLPTASSALERVVAEGRGRTPVRDTASLRKTPSIALGRQLSASIADDREDRL
;
A
#
# COMPACT_ATOMS: atom_id res chain seq x y z
N MET A 1 -23.84 4.10 -50.26
CA MET A 1 -22.95 3.12 -49.58
C MET A 1 -23.04 3.37 -48.08
N ASN A 2 -23.39 2.38 -47.27
CA ASN A 2 -23.53 2.59 -45.82
C ASN A 2 -22.14 2.85 -45.18
N PRO A 3 -22.04 3.76 -44.20
CA PRO A 3 -20.76 4.15 -43.59
C PRO A 3 -20.02 2.96 -42.96
N THR A 4 -20.76 1.98 -42.44
CA THR A 4 -20.22 0.72 -41.88
C THR A 4 -19.52 -0.14 -42.94
N ASP A 5 -20.03 -0.15 -44.17
CA ASP A 5 -19.43 -0.92 -45.27
C ASP A 5 -18.18 -0.23 -45.82
N ALA A 6 -18.17 1.10 -45.84
CA ALA A 6 -16.99 1.90 -46.17
C ALA A 6 -15.86 1.67 -45.15
N ALA A 7 -16.16 1.67 -43.85
CA ALA A 7 -15.17 1.38 -42.79
C ALA A 7 -14.60 -0.04 -42.91
N ARG A 8 -15.47 -1.04 -43.17
CA ARG A 8 -15.05 -2.43 -43.35
C ARG A 8 -14.17 -2.61 -44.60
N ALA A 9 -14.49 -1.93 -45.70
CA ALA A 9 -13.69 -1.93 -46.93
C ALA A 9 -12.32 -1.26 -46.74
N LEU A 10 -12.27 -0.13 -46.03
CA LEU A 10 -11.03 0.60 -45.76
C LEU A 10 -10.13 -0.17 -44.79
N GLY A 11 -10.71 -0.82 -43.78
CA GLY A 11 -10.01 -1.76 -42.90
C GLY A 11 -9.41 -2.96 -43.64
N ARG A 12 -10.16 -3.57 -44.58
CA ARG A 12 -9.65 -4.65 -45.44
C ARG A 12 -8.49 -4.17 -46.33
N ARG A 13 -8.65 -3.04 -47.03
CA ARG A 13 -7.57 -2.46 -47.86
C ARG A 13 -6.32 -2.17 -47.04
N GLY A 14 -6.46 -1.57 -45.86
CA GLY A 14 -5.34 -1.33 -44.96
C GLY A 14 -4.67 -2.62 -44.47
N GLY A 15 -5.45 -3.67 -44.18
CA GLY A 15 -4.94 -4.99 -43.81
C GLY A 15 -4.16 -5.65 -44.95
N GLN A 16 -4.70 -5.60 -46.17
CA GLN A 16 -4.06 -6.12 -47.38
C GLN A 16 -2.76 -5.36 -47.69
N ALA A 17 -2.76 -4.03 -47.60
CA ALA A 17 -1.56 -3.21 -47.83
C ALA A 17 -0.45 -3.52 -46.83
N ARG A 18 -0.78 -3.74 -45.55
CA ARG A 18 0.19 -4.18 -44.52
C ARG A 18 0.70 -5.60 -44.78
N ALA A 19 -0.20 -6.51 -45.19
CA ALA A 19 0.17 -7.88 -45.53
C ALA A 19 1.01 -7.98 -46.82
N ALA A 20 0.83 -7.07 -47.78
CA ALA A 20 1.59 -7.06 -49.03
C ALA A 20 3.09 -6.73 -48.81
N ARG A 21 3.43 -6.04 -47.70
CA ARG A 21 4.81 -5.67 -47.34
C ARG A 21 5.63 -6.80 -46.73
N LEU A 22 5.00 -7.94 -46.43
CA LEU A 22 5.62 -9.04 -45.70
C LEU A 22 5.61 -10.30 -46.55
N SER A 23 6.74 -11.02 -46.54
CA SER A 23 6.85 -12.36 -47.11
C SER A 23 5.95 -13.35 -46.38
N SER A 24 5.67 -14.48 -47.02
CA SER A 24 4.87 -15.56 -46.42
C SER A 24 5.50 -16.12 -45.13
N HIS A 25 6.83 -16.12 -45.05
CA HIS A 25 7.57 -16.56 -43.86
C HIS A 25 7.35 -15.60 -42.69
N GLU A 26 7.50 -14.30 -42.91
CA GLU A 26 7.29 -13.27 -41.87
C GLU A 26 5.84 -13.27 -41.34
N LYS A 27 4.85 -13.51 -42.21
CA LYS A 27 3.45 -13.67 -41.80
C LYS A 27 3.25 -14.85 -40.84
N LYS A 28 3.92 -15.98 -41.11
CA LYS A 28 3.86 -17.19 -40.29
C LYS A 28 4.53 -16.98 -38.92
N GLU A 29 5.68 -16.30 -38.90
CA GLU A 29 6.37 -15.88 -37.68
C GLU A 29 5.49 -14.98 -36.80
N ILE A 30 4.87 -13.94 -37.37
CA ILE A 30 3.98 -13.04 -36.63
C ILE A 30 2.76 -13.79 -36.07
N ALA A 31 2.17 -14.70 -36.84
CA ALA A 31 1.05 -15.52 -36.37
C ALA A 31 1.46 -16.43 -35.19
N SER A 32 2.65 -17.04 -35.27
CA SER A 32 3.22 -17.85 -34.19
C SER A 32 3.47 -17.02 -32.92
N LEU A 33 4.08 -15.83 -33.05
CA LEU A 33 4.29 -14.90 -31.94
C LEU A 33 2.96 -14.44 -31.32
N GLY A 34 1.96 -14.11 -32.14
CA GLY A 34 0.63 -13.75 -31.66
C GLY A 34 -0.07 -14.89 -30.92
N GLY A 35 0.07 -16.13 -31.40
CA GLY A 35 -0.45 -17.33 -30.72
C GLY A 35 0.19 -17.54 -29.35
N ARG A 36 1.52 -17.42 -29.26
CA ARG A 36 2.27 -17.51 -28.00
C ARG A 36 1.85 -16.42 -27.01
N ALA A 37 1.75 -15.17 -27.46
CA ALA A 37 1.32 -14.05 -26.62
C ALA A 37 -0.09 -14.24 -26.05
N ARG A 38 -1.04 -14.72 -26.88
CA ARG A 38 -2.41 -15.05 -26.43
C ARG A 38 -2.43 -16.19 -25.41
N SER A 39 -1.66 -17.25 -25.66
CA SER A 39 -1.56 -18.38 -24.73
C SER A 39 -0.98 -17.96 -23.37
N LEU A 40 0.10 -17.17 -23.37
CA LEU A 40 0.68 -16.60 -22.14
C LEU A 40 -0.31 -15.69 -21.40
N SER A 41 -1.05 -14.86 -22.14
CA SER A 41 -2.08 -13.98 -21.56
C SER A 41 -3.21 -14.79 -20.91
N PHE A 42 -3.66 -15.87 -21.55
CA PHE A 42 -4.67 -16.77 -20.99
C PHE A 42 -4.17 -17.50 -19.73
N HIS A 43 -2.90 -17.95 -19.73
CA HIS A 43 -2.28 -18.53 -18.53
C HIS A 43 -2.18 -17.52 -17.38
N ALA A 44 -1.84 -16.27 -17.68
CA ALA A 44 -1.81 -15.20 -16.68
C ALA A 44 -3.21 -14.94 -16.09
N GLU A 45 -4.24 -14.87 -16.94
CA GLU A 45 -5.63 -14.73 -16.49
C GLU A 45 -6.06 -15.88 -15.57
N ARG A 46 -5.74 -17.13 -15.96
CA ARG A 46 -6.02 -18.31 -15.14
C ARG A 46 -5.32 -18.22 -13.78
N ARG A 47 -4.04 -17.83 -13.76
CA ARG A 47 -3.24 -17.66 -12.53
C ARG A 47 -3.81 -16.57 -11.62
N ILE A 48 -4.21 -15.43 -12.17
CA ILE A 48 -4.85 -14.34 -11.43
C ILE A 48 -6.13 -14.85 -10.77
N ARG A 49 -6.97 -15.56 -11.54
CA ARG A 49 -8.22 -16.14 -11.04
C ARG A 49 -8.00 -17.18 -9.93
N GLU A 50 -7.03 -18.06 -10.12
CA GLU A 50 -6.63 -19.06 -9.12
C GLU A 50 -6.09 -18.40 -7.84
N ASN A 51 -5.26 -17.36 -7.97
CA ASN A 51 -4.77 -16.58 -6.83
C ASN A 51 -5.93 -15.94 -6.04
N PHE A 52 -6.91 -15.35 -6.73
CA PHE A 52 -8.09 -14.80 -6.05
C PHE A 52 -8.91 -15.86 -5.31
N ARG A 53 -9.08 -17.06 -5.88
CA ARG A 53 -9.73 -18.18 -5.19
C ARG A 53 -8.93 -18.64 -3.96
N TYR A 54 -7.61 -18.70 -4.07
CA TYR A 54 -6.73 -19.04 -2.93
C TYR A 54 -6.86 -18.00 -1.80
N LEU A 55 -6.85 -16.70 -2.13
CA LEU A 55 -7.03 -15.64 -1.15
C LEU A 55 -8.38 -15.73 -0.43
N ALA A 56 -9.46 -16.03 -1.17
CA ALA A 56 -10.78 -16.25 -0.58
C ALA A 56 -10.80 -17.46 0.38
N ALA A 57 -10.11 -18.55 0.03
CA ALA A 57 -9.98 -19.71 0.91
C ALA A 57 -9.16 -19.40 2.18
N VAL A 58 -8.08 -18.64 2.06
CA VAL A 58 -7.28 -18.18 3.21
C VAL A 58 -8.10 -17.29 4.13
N ASP A 59 -8.91 -16.39 3.59
CA ASP A 59 -9.77 -15.51 4.38
C ASP A 59 -10.89 -16.30 5.09
N ALA A 60 -11.46 -17.32 4.45
CA ALA A 60 -12.43 -18.22 5.08
C ALA A 60 -11.82 -19.03 6.25
N LEU A 61 -10.53 -19.34 6.19
CA LEU A 61 -9.77 -20.01 7.26
C LEU A 61 -9.30 -19.05 8.34
N ARG A 62 -9.36 -17.73 8.12
CA ARG A 62 -8.99 -16.78 9.17
C ARG A 62 -9.96 -16.89 10.33
N PRO A 63 -9.45 -16.98 11.58
CA PRO A 63 -10.32 -16.97 12.74
C PRO A 63 -11.07 -15.63 12.76
N LYS A 64 -12.40 -15.68 12.81
CA LYS A 64 -13.21 -14.49 13.05
C LYS A 64 -12.75 -13.89 14.38
N PRO A 65 -12.53 -12.56 14.47
CA PRO A 65 -12.29 -11.94 15.76
C PRO A 65 -13.49 -12.27 16.64
N GLY A 66 -13.28 -13.12 17.64
CA GLY A 66 -14.32 -13.49 18.57
C GLY A 66 -14.85 -12.23 19.23
N LYS A 67 -16.16 -12.17 19.50
CA LYS A 67 -16.71 -11.15 20.39
C LYS A 67 -15.93 -11.27 21.69
N VAL A 68 -15.14 -10.24 22.03
CA VAL A 68 -14.48 -10.17 23.33
C VAL A 68 -15.60 -9.91 24.33
N THR A 69 -16.23 -10.97 24.84
CA THR A 69 -17.08 -10.85 26.01
C THR A 69 -16.17 -10.62 27.21
N PRO A 70 -16.30 -9.50 27.94
CA PRO A 70 -15.60 -9.37 29.20
C PRO A 70 -16.00 -10.54 30.10
N MET A 71 -15.02 -11.30 30.59
CA MET A 71 -15.29 -12.34 31.58
C MET A 71 -15.90 -11.68 32.83
N PRO A 72 -16.93 -12.27 33.45
CA PRO A 72 -17.30 -11.89 34.80
C PRO A 72 -16.12 -12.19 35.73
N PRO A 73 -15.87 -11.37 36.77
CA PRO A 73 -14.77 -11.60 37.70
C PRO A 73 -15.07 -12.87 38.52
N SER A 74 -14.56 -14.02 38.10
CA SER A 74 -14.46 -15.19 38.97
C SER A 74 -13.18 -15.06 39.80
N ALA A 75 -13.32 -15.35 41.09
CA ALA A 75 -12.29 -15.22 42.10
C ALA A 75 -11.20 -16.29 41.93
N THR A 76 -10.35 -16.14 40.93
CA THR A 76 -9.08 -16.84 40.83
C THR A 76 -7.97 -15.83 41.05
N LEU A 77 -7.50 -15.79 42.31
CA LEU A 77 -6.25 -15.18 42.78
C LEU A 77 -5.83 -13.88 42.06
N CYS A 78 -6.42 -12.77 42.50
CA CYS A 78 -6.02 -11.43 42.09
C CYS A 78 -4.60 -11.11 42.61
N TYR A 79 -3.58 -11.28 41.77
CA TYR A 79 -2.43 -10.38 41.87
C TYR A 79 -2.86 -9.05 41.27
N MET A 80 -3.41 -8.17 42.10
CA MET A 80 -3.62 -6.77 41.75
C MET A 80 -2.25 -6.11 41.51
N ARG A 81 -1.71 -6.17 40.29
CA ARG A 81 -0.69 -5.21 39.87
C ARG A 81 -1.42 -3.97 39.38
N ARG A 82 -1.23 -2.90 40.15
CA ARG A 82 -1.76 -1.55 39.96
C ARG A 82 -1.74 -1.14 38.49
N TRP A 83 -2.93 -0.81 37.99
CA TRP A 83 -3.14 -0.29 36.65
C TRP A 83 -2.67 1.16 36.59
N THR A 84 -1.46 1.38 36.09
CA THR A 84 -0.95 2.71 35.68
C THR A 84 -0.08 2.54 34.45
N ALA A 85 -0.56 3.04 33.31
CA ALA A 85 0.11 3.50 32.06
C ALA A 85 1.34 2.78 31.44
N SER A 86 1.98 1.79 32.06
CA SER A 86 3.04 0.98 31.47
C SER A 86 3.26 -0.28 32.28
N ALA A 87 2.99 -1.45 31.71
CA ALA A 87 3.32 -2.71 32.37
C ALA A 87 4.81 -3.01 32.18
N THR A 88 5.57 -3.06 33.28
CA THR A 88 6.99 -3.41 33.26
C THR A 88 7.17 -4.93 33.19
N VAL A 89 7.92 -5.40 32.20
CA VAL A 89 8.25 -6.81 31.94
C VAL A 89 9.76 -7.00 31.85
N GLY A 90 10.31 -8.04 32.49
CA GLY A 90 11.74 -8.35 32.37
C GLY A 90 12.08 -8.98 31.00
N VAL A 91 13.30 -8.78 30.50
CA VAL A 91 13.76 -9.38 29.22
C VAL A 91 13.58 -10.91 29.21
N ARG A 92 13.88 -11.59 30.32
CA ARG A 92 13.71 -13.05 30.45
C ARG A 92 12.25 -13.46 30.32
N GLU A 93 11.36 -12.74 31.00
CA GLU A 93 9.92 -13.00 31.01
C GLU A 93 9.31 -12.73 29.63
N LEU A 94 9.70 -11.62 29.00
CA LEU A 94 9.29 -11.25 27.65
C LEU A 94 9.71 -12.33 26.64
N ARG A 95 10.93 -12.87 26.75
CA ARG A 95 11.40 -13.95 25.86
C ARG A 95 10.60 -15.23 26.03
N GLN A 96 10.23 -15.58 27.26
CA GLN A 96 9.48 -16.80 27.56
C GLN A 96 8.01 -16.71 27.14
N ASN A 97 7.42 -15.50 27.17
CA ASN A 97 5.98 -15.27 26.93
C ASN A 97 5.70 -14.28 25.81
N LEU A 98 6.58 -14.21 24.80
CA LEU A 98 6.59 -13.15 23.79
C LEU A 98 5.23 -12.96 23.11
N SER A 99 4.59 -14.05 22.69
CA SER A 99 3.31 -14.01 21.98
C SER A 99 2.20 -13.34 22.81
N ILE A 100 2.12 -13.64 24.11
CA ILE A 100 1.13 -13.06 25.03
C ILE A 100 1.34 -11.55 25.14
N TYR A 101 2.60 -11.13 25.28
CA TYR A 101 2.96 -9.73 25.39
C TYR A 101 2.77 -8.97 24.07
N LEU A 102 3.05 -9.59 22.92
CA LEU A 102 2.78 -8.99 21.62
C LEU A 102 1.28 -8.84 21.36
N ASP A 103 0.44 -9.79 21.78
CA ASP A 103 -1.01 -9.66 21.63
C ASP A 103 -1.59 -8.56 22.53
N ARG A 104 -0.99 -8.34 23.70
CA ARG A 104 -1.27 -7.17 24.54
C ARG A 104 -0.89 -5.86 23.86
N VAL A 105 0.31 -5.80 23.27
CA VAL A 105 0.76 -4.63 22.51
C VAL A 105 -0.14 -4.35 21.31
N LYS A 106 -0.55 -5.38 20.54
CA LYS A 106 -1.50 -5.21 19.43
C LYS A 106 -2.86 -4.64 19.87
N LYS A 107 -3.28 -4.89 21.11
CA LYS A 107 -4.53 -4.36 21.69
C LYS A 107 -4.44 -2.90 22.13
N GLY A 108 -3.28 -2.26 22.01
CA GLY A 108 -3.10 -0.87 22.42
C GLY A 108 -2.17 -0.67 23.61
N GLU A 109 -1.66 -1.74 24.24
CA GLU A 109 -0.87 -1.63 25.47
C GLU A 109 0.60 -1.24 25.19
N ALA A 110 1.14 -0.35 26.02
CA ALA A 110 2.58 -0.04 26.04
C ALA A 110 3.27 -0.79 27.19
N LEU A 111 4.33 -1.54 26.88
CA LEU A 111 5.10 -2.34 27.84
C LEU A 111 6.50 -1.76 27.99
N THR A 112 6.96 -1.54 29.23
CA THR A 112 8.36 -1.19 29.50
C THR A 112 9.14 -2.48 29.71
N VAL A 113 10.18 -2.71 28.91
CA VAL A 113 11.06 -3.86 29.03
C VAL A 113 12.23 -3.51 29.95
N THR A 114 12.52 -4.35 30.93
CA THR A 114 13.64 -4.18 31.86
C THR A 114 14.67 -5.29 31.79
N GLU A 115 15.93 -4.91 31.98
CA GLU A 115 17.05 -5.82 32.18
C GLU A 115 17.65 -5.55 33.56
N HIS A 116 17.72 -6.57 34.42
CA HIS A 116 18.17 -6.44 35.81
C HIS A 116 17.46 -5.31 36.60
N GLY A 117 16.19 -5.05 36.31
CA GLY A 117 15.39 -4.00 36.96
C GLY A 117 15.56 -2.60 36.34
N ALA A 118 16.50 -2.40 35.42
CA ALA A 118 16.65 -1.16 34.68
C ALA A 118 15.81 -1.18 33.40
N ALA A 119 15.08 -0.10 33.10
CA ALA A 119 14.30 0.01 31.87
C ALA A 119 15.23 0.15 30.65
N VAL A 120 15.06 -0.74 29.66
CA VAL A 120 15.90 -0.80 28.46
C VAL A 120 15.14 -0.52 27.16
N ALA A 121 13.82 -0.76 27.13
CA ALA A 121 13.01 -0.51 25.94
C ALA A 121 11.53 -0.30 26.27
N ILE A 122 10.76 0.20 25.29
CA ILE A 122 9.30 0.25 25.35
C ILE A 122 8.75 -0.42 24.09
N LEU A 123 7.87 -1.41 24.27
CA LEU A 123 7.06 -1.99 23.20
C LEU A 123 5.71 -1.28 23.16
N ARG A 124 5.36 -0.72 22.01
CA ARG A 124 4.07 -0.04 21.80
C ARG A 124 3.43 -0.50 20.48
N PRO A 125 2.11 -0.40 20.35
CA PRO A 125 1.44 -0.72 19.09
C PRO A 125 1.96 0.17 17.97
N LEU A 126 2.11 -0.40 16.78
CA LEU A 126 2.32 0.42 15.59
C LEU A 126 0.99 1.05 15.17
N PRO A 127 0.99 2.34 14.75
CA PRO A 127 -0.20 2.96 14.20
C PRO A 127 -0.68 2.19 12.96
N THR A 128 -1.96 1.77 12.96
CA THR A 128 -2.50 0.76 12.03
C THR A 128 -2.57 1.23 10.57
N ALA A 129 -2.49 2.53 10.32
CA ALA A 129 -2.24 3.09 9.00
C ALA A 129 -1.73 4.52 9.17
N SER A 130 -0.41 4.71 9.13
CA SER A 130 0.13 6.06 8.97
C SER A 130 0.23 6.33 7.48
N SER A 131 -0.63 7.20 6.96
CA SER A 131 -0.31 7.84 5.68
C SER A 131 1.12 8.41 5.74
N ALA A 132 1.83 8.51 4.62
CA ALA A 132 3.20 9.05 4.62
C ALA A 132 3.27 10.43 5.32
N LEU A 133 2.17 11.18 5.25
CA LEU A 133 1.98 12.46 5.94
C LEU A 133 1.87 12.30 7.47
N GLU A 134 1.07 11.37 7.97
CA GLU A 134 0.99 11.09 9.41
C GLU A 134 2.32 10.64 10.01
N ARG A 135 3.13 9.89 9.25
CA ARG A 135 4.47 9.51 9.70
C ARG A 135 5.38 10.72 9.84
N VAL A 136 5.39 11.61 8.85
CA VAL A 136 6.18 12.85 8.88
C VAL A 136 5.76 13.77 10.05
N VAL A 137 4.46 13.83 10.33
CA VAL A 137 3.93 14.57 11.49
C VAL A 137 4.37 13.91 12.81
N ALA A 138 4.25 12.58 12.93
CA ALA A 138 4.65 11.85 14.13
C ALA A 138 6.17 11.91 14.40
N GLU A 139 6.98 12.01 13.35
CA GLU A 139 8.43 12.25 13.43
C GLU A 139 8.78 13.70 13.82
N GLY A 140 7.79 14.59 13.98
CA GLY A 140 8.02 16.01 14.27
C GLY A 140 8.57 16.82 13.09
N ARG A 141 8.58 16.22 11.89
CA ARG A 141 9.10 16.81 10.65
C ARG A 141 8.02 17.55 9.84
N GLY A 142 6.78 17.52 10.31
CA GLY A 142 5.65 18.23 9.71
C GLY A 142 4.58 18.55 10.74
N ARG A 143 3.61 19.38 10.34
CA ARG A 143 2.46 19.76 11.16
C ARG A 143 1.17 19.40 10.43
N THR A 144 0.15 18.99 11.17
CA THR A 144 -1.19 18.81 10.60
C THR A 144 -1.73 20.13 10.05
N PRO A 145 -2.51 20.10 8.96
CA PRO A 145 -3.14 21.30 8.42
C PRO A 145 -4.08 21.91 9.47
N VAL A 146 -3.91 23.21 9.71
CA VAL A 146 -4.69 23.96 10.71
C VAL A 146 -5.89 24.68 10.11
N ARG A 147 -5.97 24.72 8.77
CA ARG A 147 -7.01 25.40 8.01
C ARG A 147 -7.34 24.60 6.75
N ASP A 148 -8.58 24.74 6.30
CA ASP A 148 -9.02 24.24 5.01
C ASP A 148 -8.34 25.02 3.88
N THR A 149 -7.84 24.33 2.86
CA THR A 149 -7.23 24.95 1.68
C THR A 149 -8.24 25.75 0.88
N ALA A 150 -9.53 25.40 0.92
CA ALA A 150 -10.59 26.16 0.26
C ALA A 150 -10.81 27.55 0.89
N SER A 151 -10.36 27.75 2.13
CA SER A 151 -10.45 29.05 2.82
C SER A 151 -9.31 30.02 2.48
N LEU A 152 -8.32 29.58 1.69
CA LEU A 152 -7.21 30.43 1.27
C LEU A 152 -7.67 31.46 0.24
N ARG A 153 -7.15 32.69 0.35
CA ARG A 153 -7.35 33.71 -0.69
C ARG A 153 -6.73 33.21 -2.00
N LYS A 154 -7.43 33.42 -3.11
CA LYS A 154 -6.88 33.16 -4.45
C LYS A 154 -5.59 33.96 -4.62
N THR A 155 -4.53 33.29 -5.06
CA THR A 155 -3.25 33.94 -5.35
C THR A 155 -3.47 34.99 -6.44
N PRO A 156 -2.92 36.22 -6.28
CA PRO A 156 -2.98 37.21 -7.33
C PRO A 156 -2.28 36.67 -8.58
N SER A 157 -2.89 36.87 -9.75
CA SER A 157 -2.24 36.59 -11.03
C SER A 157 -1.23 37.69 -11.30
N ILE A 158 0.05 37.30 -11.42
CA ILE A 158 1.15 38.21 -11.75
C ILE A 158 1.60 37.87 -13.17
N ALA A 159 1.68 38.88 -14.04
CA ALA A 159 2.29 38.71 -15.35
C ALA A 159 3.81 38.63 -15.17
N LEU A 160 4.37 37.45 -15.39
CA LEU A 160 5.81 37.24 -15.36
C LEU A 160 6.41 37.69 -16.70
N GLY A 161 7.48 38.49 -16.65
CA GLY A 161 8.18 38.98 -17.84
C GLY A 161 8.97 37.91 -18.61
N ARG A 162 9.13 36.72 -18.01
CA ARG A 162 9.73 35.53 -18.62
C ARG A 162 9.04 34.29 -18.05
N GLN A 163 9.12 33.17 -18.77
CA GLN A 163 8.60 31.90 -18.27
C GLN A 163 9.31 31.47 -16.99
N LEU A 164 8.53 31.13 -15.96
CA LEU A 164 9.02 30.70 -14.64
C LEU A 164 9.95 29.48 -14.73
N SER A 165 9.66 28.56 -15.66
CA SER A 165 10.48 27.36 -15.91
C SER A 165 11.91 27.70 -16.29
N ALA A 166 12.11 28.77 -17.06
CA ALA A 166 13.43 29.20 -17.51
C ALA A 166 14.24 29.83 -16.37
N SER A 167 13.60 30.65 -15.53
CA SER A 167 14.24 31.23 -14.33
C SER A 167 14.65 30.16 -13.32
N ILE A 168 13.83 29.13 -13.10
CA ILE A 168 14.16 28.02 -12.19
C ILE A 168 15.30 27.14 -12.76
N ALA A 169 15.48 27.11 -14.08
CA ALA A 169 16.60 26.41 -14.71
C ALA A 169 17.91 27.17 -14.47
N ASP A 170 17.92 28.48 -14.72
CA ASP A 170 19.07 29.36 -14.47
C ASP A 170 19.55 29.24 -12.99
N ASP A 171 18.65 29.29 -12.01
CA ASP A 171 18.96 29.13 -10.57
C ASP A 171 19.60 27.77 -10.19
N ARG A 172 19.34 26.72 -10.98
CA ARG A 172 19.93 25.39 -10.75
C ARG A 172 21.33 25.27 -11.33
N GLU A 173 21.60 25.97 -12.43
CA GLU A 173 22.90 25.99 -13.08
C GLU A 173 23.93 26.75 -12.21
N ASP A 174 23.51 27.79 -11.49
CA ASP A 174 24.35 28.55 -10.54
C ASP A 174 24.80 27.76 -9.28
N ARG A 175 24.28 26.54 -9.07
CA ARG A 175 24.60 25.69 -7.92
C ARG A 175 25.59 24.56 -8.20
N LEU A 176 26.17 24.52 -9.40
CA LEU A 176 27.22 23.58 -9.83
C LEU A 176 28.57 24.29 -9.90
#